data_AF-A0A645AYQ6-F1
#
_entry.id   AF-A0A645AYQ6-F1
#
_cell.length_a   1.000
_cell.length_b   1.000
_cell.length_c   1.000
_cell.angle_alpha   90.00
_cell.angle_beta   90.00
_cell.angle_gamma   90.00
#
_symmetry.space_group_name_H-M   'P 1'
#
loop_
_entity.id
_entity.type
_entity.pdbx_description
1 polymer ?
#
loop_
_entity_poly.entity_id
_entity_poly.type
_entity_poly.pdbx_seq_one_letter_code
_entity_poly.pdbx_strand_id
1 'polypeptide(L)'
;MLDPLPVPASRDELMEVIFKEICLELYMENGSEWFAALRIKKNNQPIIYLLKPDVQAIDQNLFCWPIPSTETSTNIKIKSNPGYDN
;
A
#
# COMPACT_ATOMS: atom_id res chain seq x y z
N MET A 1 18.14 21.20 -11.88
CA MET A 1 17.43 21.57 -10.64
C MET A 1 16.09 20.86 -10.71
N LEU A 2 15.63 20.18 -9.65
CA LEU A 2 14.30 19.58 -9.65
C LEU A 2 13.24 20.68 -9.73
N ASP A 3 12.16 20.40 -10.44
CA ASP A 3 11.05 21.34 -10.56
C ASP A 3 10.38 21.55 -9.19
N PRO A 4 9.88 22.76 -8.88
CA PRO A 4 9.15 23.01 -7.65
C PRO A 4 7.90 22.13 -7.55
N LEU A 5 7.61 21.64 -6.34
CA LEU A 5 6.38 20.91 -6.09
C LEU A 5 5.15 21.81 -6.31
N PRO A 6 4.05 21.25 -6.85
CA PRO A 6 2.81 21.97 -6.97
C PRO A 6 2.26 22.33 -5.58
N VAL A 7 1.74 23.54 -5.43
CA VAL A 7 1.06 23.97 -4.20
C VAL A 7 -0.33 23.36 -4.17
N PRO A 8 -0.66 22.45 -3.23
CA PRO A 8 -1.96 21.79 -3.20
C PRO A 8 -3.05 22.75 -2.70
N ALA A 9 -4.20 22.78 -3.38
CA ALA A 9 -5.36 23.60 -3.01
C ALA A 9 -6.30 22.88 -2.02
N SER A 10 -6.12 21.58 -1.82
CA SER A 10 -6.94 20.75 -0.94
C SER A 10 -6.11 19.71 -0.21
N ARG A 11 -6.70 19.12 0.84
CA ARG A 11 -6.07 18.00 1.56
C ARG A 11 -5.83 16.80 0.64
N ASP A 12 -6.75 16.51 -0.27
CA ASP A 12 -6.63 15.38 -1.19
C ASP A 12 -5.50 15.60 -2.20
N GLU A 13 -5.35 16.82 -2.72
CA GLU A 13 -4.20 17.19 -3.55
C GLU A 13 -2.89 17.11 -2.76
N LEU A 14 -2.88 17.59 -1.51
CA LEU A 14 -1.69 17.48 -0.64
C LEU A 14 -1.27 16.02 -0.44
N MET A 15 -2.23 15.14 -0.17
CA MET A 15 -1.94 13.71 -0.01
C MET A 15 -1.43 13.08 -1.30
N GLU A 16 -1.94 13.49 -2.47
CA GLU A 16 -1.45 13.03 -3.76
C GLU A 16 -0.01 13.50 -4.03
N VAL A 17 0.32 14.75 -3.69
CA VAL A 17 1.69 15.27 -3.81
C VAL A 17 2.65 14.49 -2.91
N ILE A 18 2.26 14.25 -1.65
CA ILE A 18 3.05 13.44 -0.71
C ILE A 18 3.26 12.01 -1.25
N PHE A 19 2.23 11.38 -1.81
CA PHE A 19 2.36 10.04 -2.39
C PHE A 19 3.34 10.03 -3.56
N LYS A 20 3.26 11.01 -4.47
CA LYS A 20 4.18 11.13 -5.60
C LYS A 20 5.61 11.31 -5.14
N GLU A 21 5.85 12.16 -4.15
CA GLU A 21 7.19 12.36 -3.59
C GLU A 21 7.74 11.10 -2.93
N ILE A 22 6.92 10.35 -2.18
CA ILE A 22 7.35 9.05 -1.64
C ILE A 22 7.77 8.10 -2.76
N CYS A 23 7.01 8.05 -3.86
CA CYS A 23 7.34 7.22 -5.01
C CYS A 23 8.57 7.68 -5.76
N LEU A 24 8.86 8.99 -5.82
CA LEU A 24 10.04 9.52 -6.50
C LEU A 24 11.31 9.34 -5.66
N GLU A 25 11.24 9.61 -4.36
CA GLU A 25 12.38 9.55 -3.46
C GLU A 25 12.73 8.11 -3.06
N LEU A 26 11.73 7.27 -2.76
CA LEU A 26 11.92 5.93 -2.19
C LEU A 26 11.64 4.80 -3.17
N TYR A 27 11.68 5.09 -4.48
CA TYR A 27 11.40 4.07 -5.50
C TYR A 27 12.34 2.86 -5.34
N MET A 28 11.76 1.66 -5.32
CA MET A 28 12.49 0.39 -5.12
C MET A 28 13.18 0.24 -3.76
N GLU A 29 12.85 1.10 -2.80
CA GLU A 29 13.34 0.99 -1.43
C GLU A 29 12.28 0.35 -0.53
N ASN A 30 12.48 -0.94 -0.25
CA ASN A 30 11.73 -1.69 0.76
C ASN A 30 10.19 -1.69 0.59
N GLY A 31 9.69 -1.48 -0.64
CA GLY A 31 8.25 -1.48 -0.93
C GLY A 31 7.50 -0.27 -0.36
N SER A 32 8.18 0.85 -0.14
CA SER A 32 7.59 2.09 0.41
C SER A 32 6.33 2.53 -0.37
N GLU A 33 6.34 2.33 -1.68
CA GLU A 33 5.23 2.61 -2.59
C GLU A 33 3.98 1.76 -2.29
N TRP A 34 4.15 0.48 -1.91
CA TRP A 34 3.05 -0.40 -1.53
C TRP A 34 2.38 0.10 -0.26
N PHE A 35 3.17 0.33 0.79
CA PHE A 35 2.64 0.82 2.07
C PHE A 35 2.01 2.20 1.94
N ALA A 36 2.59 3.09 1.14
CA ALA A 36 2.03 4.40 0.87
C ALA A 36 0.71 4.32 0.09
N ALA A 37 0.61 3.46 -0.92
CA ALA A 37 -0.62 3.30 -1.72
C ALA A 37 -1.80 2.75 -0.91
N LEU A 38 -1.54 1.94 0.12
CA LEU A 38 -2.56 1.42 1.04
C LEU A 38 -2.98 2.44 2.11
N ARG A 39 -2.03 3.24 2.63
CA ARG A 39 -2.27 4.17 3.75
C ARG A 39 -2.80 5.54 3.29
N ILE A 40 -2.30 6.06 2.17
CA ILE A 40 -2.68 7.37 1.67
C ILE A 40 -4.00 7.27 0.92
N LYS A 41 -4.92 8.19 1.24
CA LYS A 41 -6.25 8.25 0.64
C LYS A 41 -6.43 9.51 -0.21
N LYS A 42 -7.21 9.35 -1.28
CA LYS A 42 -7.78 10.43 -2.11
C LYS A 42 -9.26 10.11 -2.32
N ASN A 43 -10.15 11.09 -2.17
CA ASN A 43 -11.59 10.88 -2.21
C ASN A 43 -12.07 9.77 -1.24
N ASN A 44 -11.48 9.75 -0.04
CA ASN A 44 -11.74 8.75 1.01
C ASN A 44 -11.41 7.28 0.64
N GLN A 45 -10.76 7.04 -0.50
CA GLN A 45 -10.30 5.72 -0.96
C GLN A 45 -8.77 5.65 -0.96
N PRO A 46 -8.16 4.51 -0.56
CA PRO A 46 -6.72 4.28 -0.74
C PRO A 46 -6.27 4.51 -2.19
N ILE A 47 -5.10 5.12 -2.37
CA ILE A 47 -4.56 5.45 -3.72
C ILE A 47 -4.38 4.20 -4.59
N ILE A 48 -4.17 3.02 -4.01
CA ILE A 48 -4.02 1.76 -4.76
C ILE A 48 -5.19 1.51 -5.76
N TYR A 49 -6.41 1.93 -5.43
CA TYR A 49 -7.58 1.78 -6.31
C TYR A 49 -7.51 2.70 -7.55
N LEU A 50 -6.75 3.80 -7.48
CA LEU A 50 -6.51 4.70 -8.61
C LEU A 50 -5.44 4.18 -9.55
N LEU A 51 -4.47 3.41 -9.01
CA LEU A 51 -3.35 2.85 -9.79
C LEU A 51 -3.76 1.61 -10.59
N LYS A 52 -4.77 0.87 -10.13
CA LYS A 52 -5.32 -0.32 -10.78
C LYS A 52 -6.84 -0.20 -10.95
N PRO A 53 -7.30 0.65 -11.88
CA PRO A 53 -8.73 0.94 -12.05
C PRO A 53 -9.53 -0.29 -12.53
N ASP A 54 -8.86 -1.29 -13.09
CA ASP A 54 -9.41 -2.58 -13.50
C ASP A 54 -9.64 -3.55 -12.33
N VAL A 55 -9.03 -3.29 -11.16
CA VAL A 55 -9.19 -4.10 -9.95
C VAL A 55 -10.33 -3.51 -9.13
N GLN A 56 -11.55 -4.04 -9.34
CA GLN A 56 -12.78 -3.53 -8.72
C GLN A 56 -12.78 -3.61 -7.18
N ALA A 57 -12.08 -4.59 -6.61
CA ALA A 57 -11.87 -4.71 -5.18
C ALA A 57 -10.57 -5.47 -4.92
N ILE A 58 -9.68 -4.89 -4.12
CA ILE A 58 -8.53 -5.60 -3.57
C ILE A 58 -8.98 -6.19 -2.24
N ASP A 59 -8.89 -7.51 -2.08
CA ASP A 59 -9.17 -8.17 -0.81
C ASP A 59 -8.14 -7.71 0.22
N GLN A 60 -8.61 -7.04 1.27
CA GLN A 60 -7.76 -6.50 2.32
C GLN A 60 -7.07 -7.59 3.13
N ASN A 61 -7.63 -8.81 3.15
CA ASN A 61 -6.99 -9.96 3.78
C ASN A 61 -5.65 -10.32 3.11
N LEU A 62 -5.49 -9.94 1.84
CA LEU A 62 -4.29 -10.22 1.03
C LEU A 62 -3.27 -9.07 1.06
N PHE A 63 -3.46 -8.05 1.91
CA PHE A 63 -2.46 -6.99 2.08
C PHE A 63 -1.20 -7.47 2.81
N CYS A 64 -1.36 -8.47 3.68
CA CYS A 64 -0.27 -9.11 4.39
C CYS A 64 0.13 -10.40 3.68
N TRP A 65 1.42 -10.62 3.48
CA TRP A 65 1.94 -11.88 2.95
C TRP A 65 1.53 -13.08 3.82
N PRO A 66 1.39 -14.29 3.26
CA PRO A 66 1.12 -15.48 4.05
C PRO A 66 2.26 -15.74 5.03
N ILE A 67 1.92 -16.24 6.21
CA ILE A 67 2.93 -16.79 7.12
C ILE A 67 3.44 -18.09 6.50
N PRO A 68 4.77 -18.31 6.41
CA PRO A 68 5.30 -19.55 5.86
C PRO A 68 4.78 -20.78 6.60
N SER A 69 4.46 -21.85 5.86
CA SER A 69 3.92 -23.09 6.43
C SER A 69 4.88 -23.78 7.41
N THR A 70 6.20 -23.53 7.28
CA THR A 70 7.21 -23.99 8.24
C THR A 70 7.01 -23.37 9.63
N GLU A 71 6.59 -22.11 9.71
CA GLU A 71 6.34 -21.43 10.98
C GLU A 71 5.04 -21.94 11.63
N THR A 72 3.98 -22.11 10.83
CA THR A 72 2.68 -22.60 11.34
C THR A 72 2.71 -24.07 11.74
N SER A 73 3.51 -24.91 11.05
CA SER A 73 3.69 -26.32 11.41
C SER A 73 4.60 -26.52 12.64
N THR A 74 5.56 -25.61 12.87
CA THR A 74 6.48 -25.71 14.02
C THR A 74 5.87 -25.16 15.30
N ASN A 75 5.04 -24.10 15.21
CA ASN A 75 4.39 -23.49 16.37
C ASN A 75 2.86 -23.44 16.17
N ILE A 76 2.17 -24.41 16.79
CA ILE A 76 0.70 -24.56 16.73
C ILE A 76 -0.10 -23.36 17.25
N LYS A 77 0.55 -22.39 17.92
CA LYS A 77 -0.11 -21.16 18.38
C LYS A 77 -0.12 -20.06 17.31
N ILE A 78 0.71 -20.18 16.27
CA ILE A 78 0.71 -19.26 15.14
C ILE A 78 -0.46 -19.63 14.22
N LYS A 79 -1.31 -18.65 13.92
CA LYS A 79 -2.39 -18.78 12.94
C LYS A 79 -1.99 -18.05 11.67
N SER A 80 -2.36 -18.62 10.52
CA SER A 80 -2.19 -17.95 9.23
C SER A 80 -2.87 -16.59 9.20
N ASN A 81 -2.32 -15.69 8.39
CA ASN A 81 -3.03 -14.46 8.05
C ASN A 81 -4.36 -14.80 7.36
N PRO A 82 -5.43 -14.03 7.60
CA PRO A 82 -6.71 -14.21 6.92
C PRO A 82 -6.52 -14.27 5.39
N GLY A 83 -7.35 -15.07 4.70
CA GLY A 83 -7.25 -15.23 3.24
C GLY A 83 -6.23 -16.27 2.76
N TYR A 84 -5.50 -16.92 3.68
CA TYR A 84 -4.57 -17.99 3.36
C TYR A 84 -4.87 -19.26 4.16
N ASP A 85 -5.05 -20.36 3.45
CA ASP A 85 -5.14 -21.71 4.01
C ASP A 85 -3.72 -22.29 4.03
N ASN A 86 -3.12 -22.41 5.23
CA ASN A 86 -1.89 -23.19 5.41
C ASN A 86 -2.23 -24.57 5.97
#